data_AF-A0A5N6YY45-F1
#
_entry.id   AF-A0A5N6YY45-F1
#
_cell.length_a   1.000
_cell.length_b   1.000
_cell.length_c   1.000
_cell.angle_alpha   90.00
_cell.angle_beta   90.00
_cell.angle_gamma   90.00
#
_symmetry.space_group_name_H-M   'P 1'
#
loop_
_entity.id
_entity.type
_entity.pdbx_description
1 polymer ?
#
loop_
_entity_poly.entity_id
_entity_poly.type
_entity_poly.pdbx_seq_one_letter_code
_entity_poly.pdbx_strand_id
1 'polypeptide(L)'
;MSRPRRGHVSAIFVHAGAGFHSPHNEKLHLETCENAAKIAMQMLRNGGSAVDAVEIAVMLLEDSEITNAGYGSNLTIDGAVECDATIVNHLGRSGAAGAVAQVKNPISLARVVLEASTKPLTLQRVPPNFLVGQGATNFAYEQGLIVLPHDGLISEEAMERWQRWQQDLQAAESKERQQFPARYERHKAYIRRPVNVNPAQLLSSPSSIRPASSVSSSLGDSRSRSSGITPPAGTGDPLLLPPRARDTGFIDGTVSQMAQSSPMPRRASLETPAINSFDPSASSMDVDPASPSLSIDMHGANMDRISDTVGAIAVDDQGNIAAGSSSGGIGMKHRGRIGPAALVGIGTAVFPVDPNDPDQTCVATVTSGTGEHIATSMAASTCASRIYYNQRKCEDGSFDEVTEDEALRGMITSEFMGHPGVKDSHCRGAIGIMAVKKTIDGVYLCFGHNTDSFALASMSSEDKKPVSVMSRSNGNGSIAQGGRAYRSKR
;
A
#
# COMPACT_ATOMS: atom_id res chain seq x y z
N MET A 1 20.90 18.13 42.90
CA MET A 1 19.56 17.96 42.28
C MET A 1 19.76 17.97 40.78
N SER A 2 19.65 16.82 40.12
CA SER A 2 19.65 16.73 38.66
C SER A 2 18.45 17.53 38.14
N ARG A 3 18.67 18.42 37.16
CA ARG A 3 17.56 19.02 36.41
C ARG A 3 16.72 17.86 35.84
N PRO A 4 15.38 17.88 35.93
CA PRO A 4 14.58 16.90 35.22
C PRO A 4 14.93 17.02 33.73
N ARG A 5 15.34 15.91 33.11
CA ARG A 5 15.47 15.86 31.64
C ARG A 5 14.11 16.31 31.09
N ARG A 6 14.06 17.44 30.38
CA ARG A 6 12.83 17.83 29.68
C ARG A 6 12.54 16.72 28.66
N GLY A 7 11.40 16.06 28.80
CA GLY A 7 10.98 14.99 27.90
C GLY A 7 10.79 15.50 26.47
N HIS A 8 10.75 14.59 25.49
CA HIS A 8 10.44 14.95 24.12
C HIS A 8 9.01 15.53 24.03
N VAL A 9 8.76 16.38 23.04
CA VAL A 9 7.40 16.86 22.77
C VAL A 9 6.58 15.72 22.22
N SER A 10 5.60 15.24 23.00
CA SER A 10 4.61 14.29 22.49
C SER A 10 3.68 15.00 21.51
N ALA A 11 3.37 14.35 20.40
CA ALA A 11 2.53 14.90 19.35
C ALA A 11 1.70 13.80 18.68
N ILE A 12 0.50 14.16 18.21
CA ILE A 12 -0.38 13.31 17.41
C ILE A 12 -0.85 14.09 16.19
N PHE A 13 -0.88 13.40 15.06
CA PHE A 13 -1.34 13.89 13.77
C PHE A 13 -2.31 12.87 13.18
N VAL A 14 -3.45 13.34 12.69
CA VAL A 14 -4.55 12.48 12.24
C VAL A 14 -5.09 13.00 10.91
N HIS A 15 -5.51 12.10 10.02
CA HIS A 15 -6.31 12.45 8.86
C HIS A 15 -7.54 11.54 8.70
N ALA A 16 -8.61 12.11 8.15
CA ALA A 16 -9.85 11.41 7.78
C ALA A 16 -10.00 11.18 6.27
N GLY A 17 -8.90 11.35 5.51
CA GLY A 17 -8.86 10.98 4.09
C GLY A 17 -8.56 12.13 3.15
N ALA A 18 -8.01 11.80 1.99
CA ALA A 18 -7.72 12.74 0.90
C ALA A 18 -8.51 12.36 -0.36
N GLY A 19 -9.41 13.25 -0.78
CA GLY A 19 -10.43 12.99 -1.78
C GLY A 19 -11.34 14.19 -1.94
N PHE A 20 -12.65 13.98 -2.04
CA PHE A 20 -13.64 15.06 -2.06
C PHE A 20 -14.55 15.03 -0.83
N HIS A 21 -14.39 16.05 0.02
CA HIS A 21 -15.24 16.33 1.18
C HIS A 21 -16.20 17.47 0.82
N SER A 22 -17.49 17.18 0.86
CA SER A 22 -18.55 18.16 0.66
C SER A 22 -18.45 19.26 1.72
N PRO A 23 -18.78 20.52 1.38
CA PRO A 23 -18.83 21.59 2.37
C PRO A 23 -19.83 21.32 3.51
N HIS A 24 -20.83 20.47 3.28
CA HIS A 24 -21.82 20.10 4.28
C HIS A 24 -21.22 19.21 5.38
N ASN A 25 -20.43 18.20 4.98
CA ASN A 25 -19.84 17.24 5.91
C ASN A 25 -18.47 17.68 6.46
N GLU A 26 -17.89 18.77 5.95
CA GLU A 26 -16.58 19.28 6.38
C GLU A 26 -16.48 19.40 7.91
N LYS A 27 -17.49 19.97 8.56
CA LYS A 27 -17.50 20.12 10.02
C LYS A 27 -17.42 18.77 10.74
N LEU A 28 -18.16 17.77 10.25
CA LEU A 28 -18.22 16.44 10.85
C LEU A 28 -16.88 15.70 10.71
N HIS A 29 -16.23 15.81 9.56
CA HIS A 29 -14.89 15.26 9.32
C HIS A 29 -13.84 15.90 10.25
N LEU A 30 -13.87 17.22 10.38
CA LEU A 30 -12.93 17.92 11.27
C LEU A 30 -13.17 17.59 12.74
N GLU A 31 -14.43 17.54 13.19
CA GLU A 31 -14.79 17.13 14.56
C GLU A 31 -14.33 15.70 14.86
N THR A 32 -14.48 14.79 13.90
CA THR A 32 -14.01 13.39 14.01
C THR A 32 -12.48 13.35 14.19
N CYS A 33 -11.72 14.08 13.37
CA CYS A 33 -10.27 14.21 13.50
C CYS A 33 -9.83 14.86 14.82
N GLU A 34 -10.52 15.92 15.25
CA GLU A 34 -10.23 16.62 16.52
C GLU A 34 -10.46 15.71 17.72
N ASN A 35 -11.56 14.95 17.73
CA ASN A 35 -11.86 14.00 18.80
C ASN A 35 -10.81 12.89 18.87
N ALA A 36 -10.44 12.30 17.73
CA ALA A 36 -9.38 11.29 17.66
C ALA A 36 -8.04 11.83 18.19
N ALA A 37 -7.61 13.02 17.73
CA ALA A 37 -6.38 13.66 18.18
C ALA A 37 -6.42 13.98 19.69
N LYS A 38 -7.56 14.43 20.22
CA LYS A 38 -7.72 14.76 21.64
C LYS A 38 -7.58 13.54 22.54
N ILE A 39 -8.23 12.42 22.20
CA ILE A 39 -8.15 11.19 23.00
C ILE A 39 -6.75 10.56 22.91
N ALA A 40 -6.16 10.51 21.71
CA ALA A 40 -4.79 10.04 21.54
C ALA A 40 -3.77 10.89 22.30
N MET A 41 -3.95 12.21 22.36
CA MET A 41 -3.11 13.06 23.19
C MET A 41 -3.28 12.80 24.69
N GLN A 42 -4.48 12.44 25.16
CA GLN A 42 -4.68 11.99 26.54
C GLN A 42 -3.92 10.68 26.82
N MET A 43 -3.93 9.74 25.87
CA MET A 43 -3.12 8.51 25.96
C MET A 43 -1.63 8.84 26.15
N LEU A 44 -1.08 9.71 25.29
CA LEU A 44 0.32 10.15 25.36
C LEU A 44 0.64 10.86 26.69
N ARG A 45 -0.23 11.78 27.14
CA ARG A 45 -0.04 12.51 28.41
C ARG A 45 -0.05 11.60 29.63
N ASN A 46 -0.69 10.44 29.54
CA ASN A 46 -0.73 9.44 30.60
C ASN A 46 0.43 8.42 30.51
N GLY A 47 1.42 8.66 29.64
CA GLY A 47 2.59 7.79 29.47
C GLY A 47 2.36 6.60 28.53
N GLY A 48 1.29 6.62 27.74
CA GLY A 48 1.07 5.65 26.67
C GLY A 48 2.10 5.81 25.54
N SER A 49 2.42 4.70 24.87
CA SER A 49 3.39 4.70 23.77
C SER A 49 2.84 5.36 22.51
N ALA A 50 3.71 5.71 21.58
CA ALA A 50 3.30 6.21 20.27
C ALA A 50 2.37 5.21 19.53
N VAL A 51 2.58 3.91 19.72
CA VAL A 51 1.74 2.88 19.10
C VAL A 51 0.34 2.86 19.72
N ASP A 52 0.22 3.01 21.04
CA ASP A 52 -1.09 3.08 21.73
C ASP A 52 -1.88 4.31 21.29
N ALA A 53 -1.20 5.44 21.11
CA ALA A 53 -1.80 6.68 20.63
C ALA A 53 -2.29 6.58 19.17
N VAL A 54 -1.52 5.93 18.29
CA VAL A 54 -1.92 5.66 16.90
C VAL A 54 -3.12 4.71 16.86
N GLU A 55 -3.08 3.63 17.63
CA GLU A 55 -4.17 2.65 17.68
C GLU A 55 -5.48 3.34 18.10
N ILE A 56 -5.50 4.03 19.25
CA ILE A 56 -6.74 4.66 19.73
C ILE A 56 -7.23 5.77 18.79
N ALA A 57 -6.33 6.52 18.15
CA ALA A 57 -6.72 7.53 17.17
C ALA A 57 -7.45 6.87 15.98
N VAL A 58 -6.86 5.85 15.38
CA VAL A 58 -7.43 5.18 14.20
C VAL A 58 -8.68 4.38 14.56
N MET A 59 -8.74 3.75 15.74
CA MET A 59 -9.95 3.08 16.23
C MET A 59 -11.16 4.03 16.28
N LEU A 60 -10.95 5.27 16.76
CA LEU A 60 -12.02 6.27 16.82
C LEU A 60 -12.46 6.75 15.44
N LEU A 61 -11.56 6.74 14.45
CA LEU A 61 -11.91 7.02 13.07
C LEU A 61 -12.70 5.84 12.48
N GLU A 62 -12.24 4.60 12.69
CA GLU A 62 -12.93 3.37 12.26
C GLU A 62 -14.33 3.19 12.87
N ASP A 63 -14.57 3.74 14.06
CA ASP A 63 -15.89 3.71 14.71
C ASP A 63 -16.84 4.80 14.14
N SER A 64 -16.35 5.72 13.30
CA SER A 64 -17.11 6.84 12.76
C SER A 64 -17.62 6.56 11.35
N GLU A 65 -18.95 6.54 11.20
CA GLU A 65 -19.67 6.26 9.93
C GLU A 65 -19.25 7.15 8.77
N ILE A 66 -18.84 8.39 9.05
CA ILE A 66 -18.45 9.36 8.03
C ILE A 66 -17.15 8.97 7.31
N THR A 67 -16.37 8.06 7.88
CA THR A 67 -15.08 7.64 7.33
C THR A 67 -15.19 6.33 6.55
N ASN A 68 -14.30 6.13 5.59
CA ASN A 68 -14.20 4.87 4.84
C ASN A 68 -13.19 3.92 5.50
N ALA A 69 -13.40 3.58 6.77
CA ALA A 69 -12.62 2.58 7.50
C ALA A 69 -13.47 1.98 8.62
N GLY A 70 -13.32 0.69 8.92
CA GLY A 70 -14.15 0.04 9.95
C GLY A 70 -15.65 0.15 9.64
N TYR A 71 -16.43 0.69 10.57
CA TYR A 71 -17.85 0.99 10.40
C TYR A 71 -18.05 2.19 9.45
N GLY A 72 -18.88 2.02 8.42
CA GLY A 72 -19.03 3.04 7.35
C GLY A 72 -18.16 2.79 6.11
N SER A 73 -17.34 1.73 6.13
CA SER A 73 -16.54 1.29 4.99
C SER A 73 -17.38 1.08 3.73
N ASN A 74 -16.78 1.41 2.58
CA ASN A 74 -17.32 1.09 1.28
C ASN A 74 -17.53 -0.42 1.11
N LEU A 75 -18.65 -0.78 0.47
CA LEU A 75 -19.04 -2.17 0.27
C LEU A 75 -18.43 -2.75 -1.02
N THR A 76 -18.13 -4.05 -0.97
CA THR A 76 -17.70 -4.84 -2.12
C THR A 76 -18.81 -4.99 -3.15
N ILE A 77 -18.51 -5.55 -4.33
CA ILE A 77 -19.50 -5.85 -5.36
C ILE A 77 -20.66 -6.74 -4.85
N ASP A 78 -20.39 -7.56 -3.83
CA ASP A 78 -21.38 -8.46 -3.20
C ASP A 78 -22.08 -7.82 -1.99
N GLY A 79 -21.84 -6.53 -1.71
CA GLY A 79 -22.46 -5.80 -0.61
C GLY A 79 -21.87 -6.10 0.77
N ALA A 80 -20.63 -6.61 0.85
CA ALA A 80 -19.95 -6.91 2.12
C ALA A 80 -18.85 -5.88 2.46
N VAL A 81 -18.45 -5.81 3.73
CA VAL A 81 -17.29 -5.03 4.17
C VAL A 81 -16.03 -5.89 4.20
N GLU A 82 -14.94 -5.37 3.64
CA GLU A 82 -13.58 -5.91 3.79
C GLU A 82 -12.63 -4.74 4.04
N CYS A 83 -11.87 -4.79 5.13
CA CYS A 83 -10.98 -3.72 5.53
C CYS A 83 -9.51 -4.09 5.37
N ASP A 84 -8.68 -3.06 5.27
CA ASP A 84 -7.22 -3.12 5.18
C ASP A 84 -6.64 -2.19 6.25
N ALA A 85 -5.68 -2.65 7.04
CA ALA A 85 -5.04 -1.82 8.06
C ALA A 85 -3.59 -2.25 8.35
N THR A 86 -2.77 -1.28 8.75
CA THR A 86 -1.36 -1.47 9.10
C THR A 86 -0.99 -0.56 10.26
N ILE A 87 -0.12 -1.05 11.14
CA ILE A 87 0.56 -0.24 12.15
C ILE A 87 2.07 -0.54 12.14
N VAL A 88 2.89 0.50 12.27
CA VAL A 88 4.34 0.43 12.23
C VAL A 88 4.92 1.20 13.42
N ASN A 89 5.82 0.57 14.17
CA ASN A 89 6.46 1.19 15.34
C ASN A 89 7.79 1.87 14.99
N HIS A 90 8.42 2.48 16.00
CA HIS A 90 9.66 3.24 15.89
C HIS A 90 10.88 2.43 15.40
N LEU A 91 10.81 1.10 15.45
CA LEU A 91 11.86 0.20 14.95
C LEU A 91 11.61 -0.22 13.49
N GLY A 92 10.56 0.30 12.85
CA GLY A 92 10.11 -0.15 11.53
C GLY A 92 9.43 -1.53 11.54
N ARG A 93 9.14 -2.11 12.72
CA ARG A 93 8.38 -3.37 12.81
C ARG A 93 6.92 -3.08 12.58
N SER A 94 6.25 -4.00 11.90
CA SER A 94 4.87 -3.82 11.46
C SER A 94 3.97 -4.98 11.84
N GLY A 95 2.68 -4.68 11.87
CA GLY A 95 1.59 -5.65 11.82
C GLY A 95 0.55 -5.14 10.85
N ALA A 96 -0.05 -6.05 10.08
CA ALA A 96 -1.02 -5.69 9.05
C ALA A 96 -2.13 -6.74 8.92
N ALA A 97 -3.30 -6.26 8.47
CA ALA A 97 -4.45 -7.06 8.11
C ALA A 97 -5.02 -6.59 6.77
N GLY A 98 -5.44 -7.52 5.91
CA GLY A 98 -5.94 -7.18 4.57
C GLY A 98 -7.15 -8.00 4.16
N ALA A 99 -8.05 -7.39 3.41
CA ALA A 99 -9.35 -7.96 3.03
C ALA A 99 -10.07 -8.65 4.21
N VAL A 100 -9.96 -8.08 5.42
CA VAL A 100 -10.53 -8.68 6.64
C VAL A 100 -11.98 -8.26 6.80
N ALA A 101 -12.86 -9.20 7.08
CA ALA A 101 -14.28 -8.94 7.34
C ALA A 101 -14.57 -9.11 8.83
N GLN A 102 -15.70 -8.57 9.31
CA GLN A 102 -16.27 -8.79 10.65
C GLN A 102 -15.47 -8.28 11.86
N VAL A 103 -14.18 -7.97 11.72
CA VAL A 103 -13.38 -7.40 12.82
C VAL A 103 -13.78 -5.94 13.03
N LYS A 104 -14.29 -5.60 14.22
CA LYS A 104 -14.80 -4.24 14.51
C LYS A 104 -13.77 -3.15 14.19
N ASN A 105 -12.54 -3.33 14.66
CA ASN A 105 -11.46 -2.36 14.52
C ASN A 105 -10.23 -3.03 13.86
N PRO A 106 -10.12 -2.98 12.51
CA PRO A 106 -8.99 -3.53 11.77
C PRO A 106 -7.60 -3.06 12.26
N ILE A 107 -7.46 -1.81 12.73
CA ILE A 107 -6.19 -1.32 13.28
C ILE A 107 -5.76 -2.08 14.53
N SER A 108 -6.68 -2.48 15.40
CA SER A 108 -6.36 -3.29 16.58
C SER A 108 -5.92 -4.70 16.19
N LEU A 109 -6.46 -5.27 15.12
CA LEU A 109 -5.92 -6.51 14.56
C LEU A 109 -4.49 -6.32 14.07
N ALA A 110 -4.21 -5.24 13.34
CA ALA A 110 -2.85 -4.90 12.93
C ALA A 110 -1.90 -4.73 14.14
N ARG A 111 -2.36 -4.09 15.22
CA ARG A 111 -1.62 -3.96 16.50
C ARG A 111 -1.31 -5.32 17.13
N VAL A 112 -2.30 -6.19 17.25
CA VAL A 112 -2.11 -7.52 17.83
C VAL A 112 -1.15 -8.36 16.97
N VAL A 113 -1.24 -8.26 15.64
CA VAL A 113 -0.28 -8.89 14.73
C VAL A 113 1.14 -8.35 14.94
N LEU A 114 1.31 -7.03 15.11
CA LEU A 114 2.60 -6.42 15.44
C LEU A 114 3.15 -6.97 16.76
N GLU A 115 2.34 -7.07 17.80
CA GLU A 115 2.80 -7.60 19.09
C GLU A 115 3.15 -9.08 19.02
N ALA A 116 2.32 -9.88 18.36
CA ALA A 116 2.58 -11.29 18.12
C ALA A 116 3.86 -11.51 17.30
N SER A 117 4.13 -10.64 16.31
CA SER A 117 5.33 -10.74 15.47
C SER A 117 6.65 -10.48 16.20
N THR A 118 6.60 -9.80 17.36
CA THR A 118 7.78 -9.59 18.21
C THR A 118 8.09 -10.76 19.14
N LYS A 119 7.17 -11.72 19.28
CA LYS A 119 7.32 -12.86 20.19
C LYS A 119 7.81 -14.08 19.40
N PRO A 120 8.89 -14.74 19.84
CA PRO A 120 9.37 -15.93 19.16
C PRO A 120 8.35 -17.06 19.27
N LEU A 121 8.16 -17.81 18.18
CA LEU A 121 7.35 -19.02 18.20
C LEU A 121 8.20 -20.25 18.53
N THR A 122 7.54 -21.29 19.05
CA THR A 122 8.15 -22.60 19.22
C THR A 122 8.69 -23.13 17.89
N LEU A 123 9.75 -23.93 17.97
CA LEU A 123 10.45 -24.52 16.82
C LEU A 123 11.09 -23.46 15.88
N GLN A 124 11.54 -22.33 16.44
CA GLN A 124 12.20 -21.25 15.69
C GLN A 124 11.38 -20.72 14.51
N ARG A 125 10.05 -20.84 14.57
CA ARG A 125 9.18 -20.31 13.52
C ARG A 125 9.16 -18.79 13.58
N VAL A 126 9.12 -18.19 12.39
CA VAL A 126 8.95 -16.74 12.25
C VAL A 126 7.46 -16.42 12.36
N PRO A 127 7.04 -15.58 13.32
CA PRO A 127 5.65 -15.18 13.41
C PRO A 127 5.23 -14.31 12.22
N PRO A 128 3.96 -14.39 11.77
CA PRO A 128 3.47 -13.56 10.68
C PRO A 128 3.40 -12.09 11.12
N ASN A 129 3.69 -11.17 10.20
CA ASN A 129 3.44 -9.74 10.36
C ASN A 129 2.30 -9.22 9.46
N PHE A 130 1.70 -10.09 8.65
CA PHE A 130 0.58 -9.75 7.78
C PHE A 130 -0.37 -10.95 7.64
N LEU A 131 -1.65 -10.76 7.96
CA LEU A 131 -2.70 -11.77 7.82
C LEU A 131 -3.84 -11.24 6.94
N VAL A 132 -4.52 -12.12 6.20
CA VAL A 132 -5.61 -11.70 5.31
C VAL A 132 -6.86 -12.57 5.42
N GLY A 133 -8.00 -12.01 5.02
CA GLY A 133 -9.27 -12.72 4.85
C GLY A 133 -9.76 -13.44 6.11
N GLN A 134 -10.32 -14.65 5.92
CA GLN A 134 -10.88 -15.43 7.02
C GLN A 134 -9.83 -15.86 8.05
N GLY A 135 -8.59 -16.13 7.62
CA GLY A 135 -7.51 -16.47 8.54
C GLY A 135 -7.19 -15.33 9.52
N ALA A 136 -7.20 -14.09 9.02
CA ALA A 136 -7.04 -12.90 9.86
C ALA A 136 -8.22 -12.72 10.84
N THR A 137 -9.44 -13.00 10.39
CA THR A 137 -10.65 -12.92 11.23
C THR A 137 -10.60 -13.96 12.36
N ASN A 138 -10.20 -15.19 12.04
CA ASN A 138 -10.05 -16.25 13.04
C ASN A 138 -8.96 -15.89 14.06
N PHE A 139 -7.83 -15.38 13.60
CA PHE A 139 -6.77 -14.89 14.49
C PHE A 139 -7.27 -13.75 15.40
N ALA A 140 -8.05 -12.81 14.87
CA ALA A 140 -8.67 -11.75 15.67
C ALA A 140 -9.53 -12.33 16.81
N TYR A 141 -10.36 -13.32 16.50
CA TYR A 141 -11.18 -14.02 17.49
C TYR A 141 -10.33 -14.73 18.56
N GLU A 142 -9.29 -15.45 18.16
CA GLU A 142 -8.36 -16.14 19.08
C GLU A 142 -7.64 -15.18 20.02
N GLN A 143 -7.36 -13.96 19.57
CA GLN A 143 -6.72 -12.92 20.37
C GLN A 143 -7.72 -12.07 21.19
N GLY A 144 -9.01 -12.42 21.18
CA GLY A 144 -10.05 -11.77 21.97
C GLY A 144 -10.55 -10.43 21.41
N LEU A 145 -10.33 -10.16 20.12
CA LEU A 145 -10.91 -9.00 19.44
C LEU A 145 -12.40 -9.23 19.14
N ILE A 146 -13.14 -8.13 19.03
CA ILE A 146 -14.58 -8.16 18.72
C ILE A 146 -14.77 -8.54 17.25
N VAL A 147 -15.38 -9.70 17.02
CA VAL A 147 -15.86 -10.16 15.71
C VAL A 147 -17.37 -10.02 15.67
N LEU A 148 -17.84 -9.20 14.74
CA LEU A 148 -19.24 -8.87 14.54
C LEU A 148 -19.88 -9.82 13.50
N PRO A 149 -21.22 -9.88 13.44
CA PRO A 149 -21.93 -10.47 12.30
C PRO A 149 -21.55 -9.80 10.96
N HIS A 150 -21.83 -10.45 9.84
CA HIS A 150 -21.47 -9.96 8.50
C HIS A 150 -22.02 -8.57 8.15
N ASP A 151 -23.16 -8.19 8.72
CA ASP A 151 -23.82 -6.91 8.57
C ASP A 151 -23.42 -5.89 9.65
N GLY A 152 -22.71 -6.29 10.70
CA GLY A 152 -22.40 -5.42 11.85
C GLY A 152 -21.46 -4.24 11.56
N LEU A 153 -20.76 -4.26 10.43
CA LEU A 153 -19.91 -3.15 9.96
C LEU A 153 -20.59 -2.29 8.88
N ILE A 154 -21.76 -2.71 8.41
CA ILE A 154 -22.49 -2.03 7.34
C ILE A 154 -23.32 -0.92 7.97
N SER A 155 -22.99 0.32 7.62
CA SER A 155 -23.77 1.48 8.03
C SER A 155 -24.94 1.74 7.05
N GLU A 156 -25.94 2.49 7.49
CA GLU A 156 -27.07 2.86 6.63
C GLU A 156 -26.59 3.70 5.44
N GLU A 157 -25.73 4.70 5.68
CA GLU A 157 -25.19 5.54 4.60
C GLU A 157 -24.34 4.75 3.59
N ALA A 158 -23.53 3.80 4.06
CA ALA A 158 -22.73 2.94 3.19
C ALA A 158 -23.61 2.03 2.31
N MET A 159 -24.70 1.50 2.88
CA MET A 159 -25.67 0.68 2.15
C MET A 159 -26.39 1.49 1.07
N GLU A 160 -26.86 2.70 1.39
CA GLU A 160 -27.49 3.58 0.40
C GLU A 160 -26.54 3.94 -0.74
N ARG A 161 -25.28 4.27 -0.40
CA ARG A 161 -24.24 4.59 -1.39
C ARG A 161 -24.00 3.40 -2.34
N TRP A 162 -23.93 2.19 -1.79
CA TRP A 162 -23.76 0.97 -2.57
C TRP A 162 -24.94 0.69 -3.50
N GLN A 163 -26.18 0.85 -3.03
CA GLN A 163 -27.38 0.66 -3.86
C GLN A 163 -27.41 1.60 -5.06
N ARG A 164 -27.04 2.87 -4.87
CA ARG A 164 -26.92 3.85 -5.96
C ARG A 164 -25.86 3.43 -6.97
N TRP A 165 -24.66 3.08 -6.49
CA TRP A 165 -23.57 2.60 -7.35
C TRP A 165 -23.94 1.34 -8.13
N GLN A 166 -24.69 0.42 -7.53
CA GLN A 166 -25.17 -0.78 -8.20
C GLN A 166 -26.12 -0.44 -9.34
N GLN A 167 -27.04 0.51 -9.16
CA GLN A 167 -27.94 0.99 -10.21
C GLN A 167 -27.16 1.67 -11.35
N ASP A 168 -26.21 2.55 -11.01
CA ASP A 168 -25.38 3.25 -11.99
C ASP A 168 -24.53 2.28 -12.81
N LEU A 169 -23.93 1.27 -12.17
CA LEU A 169 -23.15 0.23 -12.83
C LEU A 169 -24.02 -0.58 -13.81
N GLN A 170 -25.22 -0.99 -13.40
CA GLN A 170 -26.15 -1.70 -14.28
C GLN A 170 -26.58 -0.85 -15.48
N ALA A 171 -26.82 0.44 -15.27
CA ALA A 171 -27.16 1.38 -16.33
C ALA A 171 -25.99 1.57 -17.31
N ALA A 172 -24.76 1.71 -16.81
CA ALA A 172 -23.54 1.83 -17.62
C ALA A 172 -23.27 0.56 -18.44
N GLU A 173 -23.35 -0.63 -17.82
CA GLU A 173 -23.21 -1.90 -18.53
C GLU A 173 -24.27 -2.08 -19.61
N SER A 174 -25.51 -1.68 -19.34
CA SER A 174 -26.60 -1.77 -20.32
C SER A 174 -26.34 -0.87 -21.52
N LYS A 175 -25.84 0.36 -21.30
CA LYS A 175 -25.44 1.28 -22.37
C LYS A 175 -24.26 0.72 -23.17
N GLU A 176 -23.25 0.15 -22.51
CA GLU A 176 -22.11 -0.46 -23.20
C GLU A 176 -22.52 -1.67 -24.05
N ARG A 177 -23.41 -2.53 -23.54
CA ARG A 177 -23.97 -3.66 -24.29
C ARG A 177 -24.75 -3.22 -25.53
N GLN A 178 -25.49 -2.12 -25.43
CA GLN A 178 -26.24 -1.56 -26.56
C GLN A 178 -25.31 -0.92 -27.61
N GLN A 179 -24.24 -0.25 -27.17
CA GLN A 179 -23.32 0.45 -28.06
C GLN A 179 -22.27 -0.48 -28.71
N PHE A 180 -21.80 -1.51 -27.99
CA PHE A 180 -20.69 -2.37 -28.42
C PHE A 180 -20.94 -3.87 -28.15
N PRO A 181 -21.95 -4.50 -28.78
CA PRO A 181 -22.33 -5.89 -28.50
C PRO A 181 -21.18 -6.89 -28.73
N ALA A 182 -20.36 -6.68 -29.77
CA ALA A 182 -19.23 -7.56 -30.10
C ALA A 182 -18.05 -7.48 -29.09
N ARG A 183 -17.86 -6.34 -28.42
CA ARG A 183 -16.81 -6.16 -27.40
C ARG A 183 -17.18 -6.90 -26.11
N TYR A 184 -18.46 -6.89 -25.76
CA TYR A 184 -19.00 -7.57 -24.60
C TYR A 184 -18.89 -9.10 -24.70
N GLU A 185 -19.16 -9.68 -25.88
CA GLU A 185 -18.96 -11.13 -26.12
C GLU A 185 -17.49 -11.54 -26.02
N ARG A 186 -16.56 -10.70 -26.50
CA ARG A 186 -15.12 -10.96 -26.45
C ARG A 186 -14.58 -10.96 -25.00
N HIS A 187 -15.08 -10.06 -24.15
CA HIS A 187 -14.67 -9.99 -22.74
C HIS A 187 -15.05 -11.26 -21.95
N LYS A 188 -16.22 -11.86 -22.22
CA LYS A 188 -16.61 -13.15 -21.64
C LYS A 188 -15.69 -14.31 -22.04
N ALA A 189 -15.17 -14.28 -23.27
CA ALA A 189 -14.31 -15.34 -23.80
C ALA A 189 -12.90 -15.35 -23.16
N TYR A 190 -12.35 -14.17 -22.79
CA TYR A 190 -11.05 -14.08 -22.10
C TYR A 190 -11.08 -14.57 -20.65
N ILE A 191 -12.25 -14.49 -19.98
CA ILE A 191 -12.41 -14.87 -18.57
C ILE A 191 -12.57 -16.39 -18.36
N ARG A 192 -12.86 -17.16 -19.42
CA ARG A 192 -12.97 -18.62 -19.33
C ARG A 192 -12.24 -19.30 -20.48
N ARG A 193 -11.08 -19.90 -20.20
CA ARG A 193 -10.83 -21.23 -20.76
C ARG A 193 -11.69 -22.18 -19.94
N PRO A 194 -12.79 -22.75 -20.47
CA PRO A 194 -13.51 -23.78 -19.74
C PRO A 194 -12.53 -24.91 -19.45
N VAL A 195 -12.24 -25.14 -18.17
CA VAL A 195 -11.58 -26.36 -17.74
C VAL A 195 -12.63 -27.46 -17.90
N ASN A 196 -12.57 -28.20 -19.00
CA ASN A 196 -13.42 -29.37 -19.27
C ASN A 196 -13.02 -30.58 -18.40
N VAL A 197 -12.49 -30.34 -17.20
CA VAL A 197 -12.05 -31.40 -16.28
C VAL A 197 -13.04 -31.43 -15.14
N ASN A 198 -13.69 -32.58 -14.95
CA ASN A 198 -14.56 -32.80 -13.80
C ASN A 198 -13.71 -32.65 -12.52
N PRO A 199 -14.07 -31.81 -11.53
CA PRO A 199 -13.31 -31.63 -10.29
C PRO A 199 -13.03 -32.95 -9.56
N ALA A 200 -13.89 -33.96 -9.72
CA ALA A 200 -13.68 -35.30 -9.18
C ALA A 200 -12.45 -36.02 -9.76
N GLN A 201 -12.05 -35.72 -11.01
CA GLN A 201 -10.87 -36.28 -11.67
C GLN A 201 -9.55 -35.66 -11.17
N LEU A 202 -9.60 -34.48 -10.54
CA LEU A 202 -8.42 -33.84 -9.93
C LEU A 202 -8.14 -34.35 -8.51
N LEU A 203 -9.11 -35.04 -7.90
CA LEU A 203 -8.99 -35.64 -6.56
C LEU A 203 -8.43 -37.08 -6.60
N SER A 204 -8.34 -37.71 -7.77
CA SER A 204 -7.68 -39.02 -7.90
C SER A 204 -6.15 -38.86 -7.86
N SER A 205 -5.50 -39.47 -6.87
CA SER A 205 -4.06 -39.43 -6.68
C SER A 205 -3.28 -39.90 -7.92
N PRO A 206 -2.12 -39.30 -8.25
CA PRO A 206 -1.31 -39.64 -9.42
C PRO A 206 -0.52 -40.96 -9.24
N SER A 207 -1.14 -41.99 -8.67
CA SER A 207 -0.51 -43.26 -8.31
C SER A 207 -1.00 -44.44 -9.16
N SER A 208 -1.62 -44.18 -10.33
CA SER A 208 -2.11 -45.26 -11.21
C SER A 208 -1.85 -45.01 -12.70
N ILE A 209 -0.84 -44.23 -13.05
CA ILE A 209 -0.26 -44.29 -14.40
C ILE A 209 0.67 -45.50 -14.44
N ARG A 210 0.13 -46.65 -14.83
CA ARG A 210 0.93 -47.79 -15.31
C ARG A 210 1.80 -47.31 -16.48
N PRO A 211 3.06 -47.77 -16.63
CA PRO A 211 3.82 -47.49 -17.84
C PRO A 211 3.05 -48.08 -19.03
N ALA A 212 2.83 -47.26 -20.06
CA ALA A 212 2.24 -47.70 -21.31
C ALA A 212 3.08 -48.86 -21.86
N SER A 213 2.53 -50.07 -21.81
CA SER A 213 3.06 -51.22 -22.51
C SER A 213 3.04 -50.92 -24.01
N SER A 214 4.23 -50.98 -24.59
CA SER A 214 4.59 -50.98 -26.00
C SER A 214 3.49 -51.44 -26.95
N VAL A 215 3.23 -50.59 -27.95
CA VAL A 215 2.54 -50.92 -29.20
C VAL A 215 3.33 -52.04 -29.89
N SER A 216 2.77 -53.26 -29.94
CA SER A 216 3.31 -54.35 -30.76
C SER A 216 2.76 -54.21 -32.18
N SER A 217 3.61 -53.79 -33.10
CA SER A 217 3.42 -53.99 -34.54
C SER A 217 3.65 -55.45 -34.90
N SER A 218 2.64 -56.08 -35.47
CA SER A 218 2.72 -57.42 -36.06
C SER A 218 3.34 -57.34 -37.46
N LEU A 219 4.62 -57.70 -37.59
CA LEU A 219 5.22 -58.23 -38.81
C LEU A 219 6.20 -59.32 -38.38
N GLY A 220 6.03 -60.53 -38.92
CA GLY A 220 6.85 -61.69 -38.59
C GLY A 220 8.28 -61.54 -39.07
N ASP A 221 9.23 -62.17 -38.38
CA ASP A 221 9.92 -63.37 -38.86
C ASP A 221 10.85 -63.91 -37.75
N SER A 222 11.19 -65.16 -37.95
CA SER A 222 11.88 -66.18 -37.16
C SER A 222 13.20 -65.88 -36.41
N ARG A 223 13.47 -66.82 -35.46
CA ARG A 223 14.74 -67.19 -34.77
C ARG A 223 15.08 -66.37 -33.52
N SER A 224 15.64 -66.86 -32.42
CA SER A 224 15.89 -68.17 -31.78
C SER A 224 16.73 -67.85 -30.52
N ARG A 225 16.66 -68.69 -29.46
CA ARG A 225 17.60 -68.81 -28.30
C ARG A 225 17.37 -67.83 -27.13
N SER A 226 16.82 -68.30 -25.99
CA SER A 226 17.51 -68.87 -24.79
C SER A 226 18.41 -67.83 -24.11
N SER A 227 18.35 -67.49 -22.82
CA SER A 227 18.10 -68.23 -21.56
C SER A 227 18.14 -67.18 -20.44
N GLY A 228 17.31 -67.22 -19.38
CA GLY A 228 17.66 -67.68 -18.01
C GLY A 228 18.73 -66.79 -17.32
N ILE A 229 18.68 -66.34 -16.06
CA ILE A 229 18.20 -66.90 -14.80
C ILE A 229 18.15 -65.75 -13.75
N THR A 230 17.29 -65.94 -12.75
CA THR A 230 16.95 -65.25 -11.48
C THR A 230 18.09 -65.03 -10.43
N PRO A 231 17.82 -64.29 -9.31
CA PRO A 231 18.77 -63.59 -8.41
C PRO A 231 19.17 -64.45 -7.17
N PRO A 232 19.82 -63.94 -6.09
CA PRO A 232 19.12 -63.21 -5.00
C PRO A 232 19.98 -62.25 -4.11
N ALA A 233 19.31 -61.77 -3.04
CA ALA A 233 19.67 -60.78 -2.02
C ALA A 233 20.80 -61.15 -1.02
N GLY A 234 21.25 -60.16 -0.23
CA GLY A 234 21.99 -60.39 1.01
C GLY A 234 22.49 -59.10 1.70
N THR A 235 21.97 -58.86 2.90
CA THR A 235 22.24 -57.77 3.88
C THR A 235 23.54 -57.92 4.67
N GLY A 236 24.15 -56.80 5.12
CA GLY A 236 25.16 -56.79 6.19
C GLY A 236 25.80 -55.40 6.42
N ASP A 237 25.67 -54.87 7.63
CA ASP A 237 26.21 -53.60 8.19
C ASP A 237 27.27 -53.97 9.29
N PRO A 238 27.98 -53.08 10.02
CA PRO A 238 28.75 -51.84 9.73
C PRO A 238 30.23 -51.94 10.22
N LEU A 239 31.06 -50.86 10.07
CA LEU A 239 31.93 -50.22 11.10
C LEU A 239 33.08 -49.31 10.54
N LEU A 240 33.14 -48.06 11.06
CA LEU A 240 34.29 -47.21 11.46
C LEU A 240 35.29 -46.55 10.44
N LEU A 241 35.04 -45.25 10.12
CA LEU A 241 35.84 -43.97 10.26
C LEU A 241 37.40 -43.96 10.39
N PRO A 242 38.20 -42.84 10.14
CA PRO A 242 37.89 -41.39 9.94
C PRO A 242 38.83 -40.65 8.87
N PRO A 243 39.23 -39.33 8.94
CA PRO A 243 39.02 -38.36 7.85
C PRO A 243 40.29 -37.61 7.34
N ARG A 244 40.18 -36.78 6.28
CA ARG A 244 41.19 -35.74 5.95
C ARG A 244 40.60 -34.44 5.38
N ALA A 245 41.14 -33.35 5.90
CA ALA A 245 40.84 -31.94 5.69
C ALA A 245 41.55 -31.30 4.49
N ARG A 246 41.10 -30.10 4.09
CA ARG A 246 41.96 -28.95 3.72
C ARG A 246 41.20 -27.61 3.68
N ASP A 247 41.55 -26.76 4.65
CA ASP A 247 41.65 -25.28 4.67
C ASP A 247 42.39 -24.73 3.41
N THR A 248 42.38 -23.47 2.94
CA THR A 248 42.13 -22.06 3.38
C THR A 248 42.24 -21.22 2.06
N GLY A 249 41.85 -19.95 1.87
CA GLY A 249 41.50 -18.83 2.74
C GLY A 249 41.24 -17.54 1.91
N PHE A 250 40.79 -16.51 2.62
CA PHE A 250 40.55 -15.11 2.21
C PHE A 250 41.85 -14.33 1.84
N ILE A 251 41.74 -13.22 1.09
CA ILE A 251 42.12 -11.83 1.49
C ILE A 251 41.85 -10.81 0.35
N ASP A 252 41.45 -9.63 0.84
CA ASP A 252 41.11 -8.30 0.30
C ASP A 252 42.25 -7.53 -0.42
N GLY A 253 41.93 -6.42 -1.11
CA GLY A 253 42.95 -5.45 -1.55
C GLY A 253 42.57 -4.47 -2.69
N THR A 254 42.09 -3.29 -2.30
CA THR A 254 42.06 -2.00 -3.04
C THR A 254 43.38 -1.57 -3.71
N VAL A 255 43.33 -0.67 -4.73
CA VAL A 255 44.08 0.61 -4.84
C VAL A 255 43.72 1.38 -6.15
N SER A 256 43.60 2.70 -6.02
CA SER A 256 43.32 3.75 -7.02
C SER A 256 44.52 4.14 -7.92
N GLN A 257 44.28 4.80 -9.06
CA GLN A 257 45.06 5.99 -9.52
C GLN A 257 44.42 6.76 -10.71
N MET A 258 44.60 8.08 -10.68
CA MET A 258 44.17 9.13 -11.64
C MET A 258 45.08 9.25 -12.88
N ALA A 259 44.58 9.79 -14.01
CA ALA A 259 45.06 11.04 -14.66
C ALA A 259 44.63 11.22 -16.15
N GLN A 260 43.86 12.29 -16.39
CA GLN A 260 43.86 13.30 -17.48
C GLN A 260 44.47 13.04 -18.89
N SER A 261 43.72 13.33 -19.96
CA SER A 261 43.95 14.46 -20.93
C SER A 261 43.12 14.36 -22.24
N SER A 262 42.57 15.50 -22.68
CA SER A 262 41.85 15.79 -23.95
C SER A 262 42.85 16.12 -25.11
N PRO A 263 42.50 16.58 -26.36
CA PRO A 263 41.18 16.92 -26.97
C PRO A 263 40.94 16.55 -28.47
N MET A 264 39.65 16.62 -28.89
CA MET A 264 38.99 17.01 -30.18
C MET A 264 39.81 17.31 -31.47
N PRO A 265 39.23 17.09 -32.70
CA PRO A 265 38.39 18.13 -33.34
C PRO A 265 37.18 17.69 -34.20
N ARG A 266 36.32 18.69 -34.43
CA ARG A 266 35.08 18.75 -35.25
C ARG A 266 35.30 18.78 -36.77
N ARG A 267 34.30 18.34 -37.55
CA ARG A 267 33.81 18.92 -38.83
C ARG A 267 32.49 18.21 -39.24
N ALA A 268 31.32 18.86 -39.22
CA ALA A 268 30.71 19.77 -40.19
C ALA A 268 30.12 19.09 -41.45
N SER A 269 28.79 18.96 -41.43
CA SER A 269 27.76 19.28 -42.46
C SER A 269 28.01 19.06 -43.95
N LEU A 270 27.05 18.40 -44.64
CA LEU A 270 26.59 18.75 -45.99
C LEU A 270 25.25 18.06 -46.33
N GLU A 271 24.34 18.83 -46.95
CA GLU A 271 22.95 18.53 -47.30
C GLU A 271 22.79 17.90 -48.72
N THR A 272 21.81 16.98 -48.86
CA THR A 272 20.80 16.69 -49.95
C THR A 272 21.14 16.87 -51.46
N PRO A 273 20.55 16.10 -52.43
CA PRO A 273 19.09 16.04 -52.67
C PRO A 273 18.48 14.72 -53.25
N ALA A 274 17.18 14.83 -53.55
CA ALA A 274 16.10 13.83 -53.62
C ALA A 274 15.89 13.07 -54.94
N ILE A 275 14.73 12.37 -55.00
CA ILE A 275 13.98 11.72 -56.13
C ILE A 275 14.10 10.17 -56.07
N ASN A 276 13.08 9.32 -55.91
CA ASN A 276 11.72 9.30 -56.48
C ASN A 276 10.71 8.44 -55.66
N SER A 277 9.44 8.80 -55.84
CA SER A 277 8.16 8.23 -55.37
C SER A 277 7.87 6.75 -55.67
N PHE A 278 7.08 6.08 -54.81
CA PHE A 278 5.85 5.31 -55.17
C PHE A 278 5.09 4.86 -53.89
N ASP A 279 3.80 5.21 -53.82
CA ASP A 279 2.75 4.69 -52.92
C ASP A 279 1.74 3.93 -53.81
N PRO A 280 1.10 2.82 -53.36
CA PRO A 280 -0.26 2.95 -52.82
C PRO A 280 -0.65 1.94 -51.71
N SER A 281 -1.30 2.46 -50.66
CA SER A 281 -2.56 1.99 -50.00
C SER A 281 -2.62 0.57 -49.37
N ALA A 282 -3.22 0.28 -48.21
CA ALA A 282 -4.05 1.00 -47.26
C ALA A 282 -4.02 0.26 -45.90
N SER A 283 -3.82 0.97 -44.79
CA SER A 283 -4.33 0.58 -43.46
C SER A 283 -4.33 1.81 -42.54
N SER A 284 -5.28 2.72 -42.76
CA SER A 284 -5.61 3.76 -41.77
C SER A 284 -6.53 3.14 -40.72
N MET A 285 -6.00 2.93 -39.51
CA MET A 285 -6.85 2.94 -38.32
C MET A 285 -7.02 4.41 -37.95
N ASP A 286 -8.07 5.03 -38.49
CA ASP A 286 -8.55 6.32 -38.02
C ASP A 286 -9.04 6.15 -36.58
N VAL A 287 -8.28 6.71 -35.63
CA VAL A 287 -8.70 6.86 -34.25
C VAL A 287 -9.43 8.20 -34.19
N ASP A 288 -10.75 8.15 -34.22
CA ASP A 288 -11.62 9.32 -34.06
C ASP A 288 -11.32 10.02 -32.71
N PRO A 289 -10.91 11.31 -32.71
CA PRO A 289 -10.65 12.07 -31.50
C PRO A 289 -11.95 12.75 -31.05
N ALA A 290 -12.95 11.97 -30.67
CA ALA A 290 -14.18 12.49 -30.08
C ALA A 290 -14.89 11.41 -29.26
N SER A 291 -14.28 10.97 -28.16
CA SER A 291 -15.05 10.35 -27.08
C SER A 291 -15.69 11.49 -26.28
N PRO A 292 -17.02 11.62 -26.21
CA PRO A 292 -17.64 12.63 -25.38
C PRO A 292 -17.27 12.33 -23.94
N SER A 293 -16.71 13.33 -23.26
CA SER A 293 -16.61 13.39 -21.80
C SER A 293 -17.88 12.79 -21.21
N LEU A 294 -17.75 11.68 -20.48
CA LEU A 294 -18.82 11.21 -19.60
C LEU A 294 -19.18 12.42 -18.74
N SER A 295 -20.33 13.01 -19.04
CA SER A 295 -20.90 14.14 -18.32
C SER A 295 -20.98 13.71 -16.87
N ILE A 296 -20.15 14.33 -16.04
CA ILE A 296 -20.24 14.25 -14.59
C ILE A 296 -21.67 14.67 -14.26
N ASP A 297 -22.48 13.73 -13.77
CA ASP A 297 -23.84 14.01 -13.35
C ASP A 297 -23.86 15.22 -12.41
N MET A 298 -24.62 16.24 -12.80
CA MET A 298 -24.84 17.46 -12.01
C MET A 298 -25.53 17.21 -10.65
N HIS A 299 -25.90 15.97 -10.33
CA HIS A 299 -26.43 15.58 -9.01
C HIS A 299 -25.36 15.04 -8.04
N GLY A 300 -24.11 14.87 -8.46
CA GLY A 300 -23.00 14.39 -7.61
C GLY A 300 -22.26 15.46 -6.80
N ALA A 301 -22.66 16.73 -6.88
CA ALA A 301 -21.97 17.86 -6.24
C ALA A 301 -22.20 17.98 -4.71
N ASN A 302 -23.14 17.22 -4.16
CA ASN A 302 -23.59 17.34 -2.76
C ASN A 302 -23.19 16.15 -1.86
N MET A 303 -22.46 15.17 -2.37
CA MET A 303 -22.08 13.98 -1.59
C MET A 303 -20.58 13.79 -1.58
N ASP A 304 -20.08 13.31 -0.45
CA ASP A 304 -18.70 12.95 -0.26
C ASP A 304 -18.31 11.83 -1.25
N ARG A 305 -17.22 12.03 -1.99
CA ARG A 305 -16.60 10.98 -2.82
C ARG A 305 -15.34 10.54 -2.11
N ILE A 306 -15.54 9.88 -0.98
CA ILE A 306 -14.47 9.39 -0.10
C ILE A 306 -14.03 8.01 -0.62
N SER A 307 -12.85 7.98 -1.24
CA SER A 307 -12.12 6.75 -1.54
C SER A 307 -11.18 6.34 -0.40
N ASP A 308 -11.30 6.99 0.75
CA ASP A 308 -10.10 7.42 1.45
C ASP A 308 -9.76 6.58 2.66
N THR A 309 -8.47 6.59 2.95
CA THR A 309 -7.84 5.95 4.09
C THR A 309 -7.90 6.91 5.27
N VAL A 310 -8.10 6.40 6.48
CA VAL A 310 -7.86 7.16 7.71
C VAL A 310 -6.48 6.78 8.26
N GLY A 311 -5.82 7.71 8.96
CA GLY A 311 -4.48 7.43 9.46
C GLY A 311 -4.01 8.38 10.53
N ALA A 312 -3.04 7.90 11.31
CA ALA A 312 -2.44 8.66 12.39
C ALA A 312 -0.93 8.44 12.47
N ILE A 313 -0.23 9.47 12.93
CA ILE A 313 1.20 9.44 13.28
C ILE A 313 1.36 10.04 14.67
N ALA A 314 2.06 9.36 15.57
CA ALA A 314 2.31 9.82 16.92
C ALA A 314 3.80 9.82 17.27
N VAL A 315 4.18 10.74 18.16
CA VAL A 315 5.47 10.78 18.86
C VAL A 315 5.20 10.76 20.36
N ASP A 316 5.82 9.85 21.10
CA ASP A 316 5.68 9.77 22.56
C ASP A 316 6.71 10.60 23.33
N ASP A 317 6.62 10.59 24.66
CA ASP A 317 7.52 11.34 25.56
C ASP A 317 8.98 10.83 25.55
N GLN A 318 9.19 9.60 25.07
CA GLN A 318 10.50 9.00 24.82
C GLN A 318 11.05 9.38 23.43
N GLY A 319 10.25 10.05 22.60
CA GLY A 319 10.63 10.45 21.25
C GLY A 319 10.58 9.31 20.24
N ASN A 320 9.87 8.22 20.55
CA ASN A 320 9.58 7.16 19.61
C ASN A 320 8.44 7.58 18.68
N ILE A 321 8.56 7.28 17.39
CA ILE A 321 7.53 7.56 16.38
C ILE A 321 6.76 6.28 16.04
N ALA A 322 5.46 6.40 15.79
CA ALA A 322 4.66 5.30 15.24
C ALA A 322 3.67 5.85 14.22
N ALA A 323 3.25 5.01 13.29
CA ALA A 323 2.24 5.35 12.30
C ALA A 323 1.30 4.19 12.01
N GLY A 324 0.07 4.50 11.64
CA GLY A 324 -0.92 3.51 11.28
C GLY A 324 -1.98 4.08 10.36
N SER A 325 -2.57 3.20 9.55
CA SER A 325 -3.66 3.54 8.65
C SER A 325 -4.67 2.42 8.53
N SER A 326 -5.90 2.77 8.16
CA SER A 326 -7.01 1.85 7.95
C SER A 326 -7.91 2.32 6.81
N SER A 327 -8.48 1.39 6.05
CA SER A 327 -9.40 1.69 4.94
C SER A 327 -10.36 0.54 4.63
N GLY A 328 -11.59 0.87 4.25
CA GLY A 328 -12.54 -0.05 3.60
C GLY A 328 -12.24 -0.29 2.12
N GLY A 329 -11.35 0.49 1.51
CA GLY A 329 -11.00 0.42 0.10
C GLY A 329 -12.02 1.11 -0.82
N ILE A 330 -11.92 0.82 -2.12
CA ILE A 330 -12.80 1.42 -3.14
C ILE A 330 -14.19 0.77 -3.11
N GLY A 331 -15.22 1.56 -3.40
CA GLY A 331 -16.58 1.05 -3.59
C GLY A 331 -16.67 0.05 -4.74
N MET A 332 -17.55 -0.93 -4.59
CA MET A 332 -17.78 -2.01 -5.57
C MET A 332 -16.54 -2.85 -5.87
N LYS A 333 -15.54 -2.85 -4.99
CA LYS A 333 -14.35 -3.70 -5.17
C LYS A 333 -14.71 -5.17 -5.23
N HIS A 334 -13.95 -5.93 -6.01
CA HIS A 334 -13.99 -7.38 -5.91
C HIS A 334 -13.52 -7.83 -4.52
N ARG A 335 -14.18 -8.85 -3.95
CA ARG A 335 -13.75 -9.44 -2.68
C ARG A 335 -12.31 -9.95 -2.77
N GLY A 336 -11.53 -9.75 -1.71
CA GLY A 336 -10.11 -10.05 -1.67
C GLY A 336 -9.19 -8.98 -2.27
N ARG A 337 -9.73 -7.85 -2.78
CA ARG A 337 -8.90 -6.72 -3.22
C ARG A 337 -8.30 -6.02 -2.00
N ILE A 338 -6.98 -5.99 -1.95
CA ILE A 338 -6.18 -5.36 -0.89
C ILE A 338 -5.64 -4.03 -1.40
N GLY A 339 -5.84 -2.96 -0.63
CA GLY A 339 -5.31 -1.62 -0.90
C GLY A 339 -4.06 -1.27 -0.09
N PRO A 340 -3.51 -0.05 -0.28
CA PRO A 340 -2.32 0.45 0.41
C PRO A 340 -2.34 0.33 1.93
N ALA A 341 -3.50 0.49 2.57
CA ALA A 341 -3.62 0.52 4.02
C ALA A 341 -3.16 -0.79 4.69
N ALA A 342 -3.15 -1.93 3.97
CA ALA A 342 -2.60 -3.20 4.45
C ALA A 342 -1.13 -3.43 4.08
N LEU A 343 -0.55 -2.55 3.26
CA LEU A 343 0.77 -2.73 2.64
C LEU A 343 1.80 -1.81 3.30
N VAL A 344 2.66 -2.40 4.11
CA VAL A 344 3.78 -1.73 4.78
C VAL A 344 4.74 -1.14 3.73
N GLY A 345 5.14 0.10 3.92
CA GLY A 345 5.96 0.86 2.97
C GLY A 345 5.16 1.52 1.84
N ILE A 346 3.89 1.13 1.64
CA ILE A 346 3.04 1.67 0.56
C ILE A 346 2.00 2.64 1.14
N GLY A 347 1.16 2.16 2.06
CA GLY A 347 0.17 2.99 2.77
C GLY A 347 0.73 3.64 4.03
N THR A 348 1.64 2.96 4.72
CA THR A 348 2.26 3.43 5.97
C THR A 348 3.72 3.04 6.01
N ALA A 349 4.60 3.98 6.35
CA ALA A 349 6.03 3.74 6.49
C ALA A 349 6.59 4.44 7.72
N VAL A 350 7.58 3.83 8.36
CA VAL A 350 8.42 4.45 9.40
C VAL A 350 9.88 4.19 9.03
N PHE A 351 10.64 5.26 8.84
CA PHE A 351 12.09 5.26 8.80
C PHE A 351 12.61 5.44 10.23
N PRO A 352 13.21 4.39 10.83
CA PRO A 352 13.65 4.40 12.21
C PRO A 352 14.88 5.29 12.40
N VAL A 353 15.15 5.62 13.67
CA VAL A 353 16.38 6.32 14.06
C VAL A 353 17.60 5.43 13.83
N ASP A 354 18.64 5.97 13.19
CA ASP A 354 19.98 5.36 13.23
C ASP A 354 20.62 5.63 14.60
N PRO A 355 21.07 4.60 15.35
CA PRO A 355 21.73 4.80 16.64
C PRO A 355 22.97 5.71 16.60
N ASN A 356 23.60 5.85 15.43
CA ASN A 356 24.77 6.72 15.22
C ASN A 356 24.40 8.13 14.76
N ASP A 357 23.13 8.41 14.45
CA ASP A 357 22.68 9.74 14.06
C ASP A 357 22.60 10.66 15.30
N PRO A 358 23.42 11.71 15.41
CA PRO A 358 23.35 12.65 16.53
C PRO A 358 22.02 13.41 16.58
N ASP A 359 21.36 13.61 15.44
CA ASP A 359 20.09 14.34 15.36
C ASP A 359 18.88 13.46 15.69
N GLN A 360 19.11 12.14 15.86
CA GLN A 360 18.10 11.14 16.20
C GLN A 360 16.87 11.26 15.29
N THR A 361 17.14 11.41 13.99
CA THR A 361 16.14 11.65 12.96
C THR A 361 15.32 10.39 12.73
N CYS A 362 14.01 10.55 12.70
CA CYS A 362 13.11 9.53 12.19
C CYS A 362 11.95 10.19 11.42
N VAL A 363 11.37 9.43 10.51
CA VAL A 363 10.25 9.90 9.69
C VAL A 363 9.16 8.85 9.65
N ALA A 364 7.92 9.28 9.74
CA ALA A 364 6.79 8.41 9.44
C ALA A 364 5.86 9.06 8.42
N THR A 365 5.24 8.24 7.58
CA THR A 365 4.37 8.68 6.50
C THR A 365 3.14 7.78 6.42
N VAL A 366 1.98 8.39 6.22
CA VAL A 366 0.71 7.71 5.87
C VAL A 366 0.12 8.34 4.61
N THR A 367 -0.53 7.52 3.78
CA THR A 367 -1.09 7.95 2.49
C THR A 367 -2.58 7.63 2.35
N SER A 368 -3.26 8.42 1.52
CA SER A 368 -4.66 8.24 1.13
C SER A 368 -4.83 8.58 -0.34
N GLY A 369 -5.82 7.97 -1.01
CA GLY A 369 -6.16 8.26 -2.40
C GLY A 369 -6.27 7.00 -3.26
N THR A 370 -5.87 7.09 -4.53
CA THR A 370 -6.01 6.01 -5.50
C THR A 370 -5.03 4.88 -5.19
N GLY A 371 -5.56 3.78 -4.65
CA GLY A 371 -4.75 2.70 -4.10
C GLY A 371 -3.75 2.08 -5.07
N GLU A 372 -4.16 1.83 -6.31
CA GLU A 372 -3.34 1.21 -7.34
C GLU A 372 -2.15 2.09 -7.73
N HIS A 373 -2.32 3.41 -7.77
CA HIS A 373 -1.23 4.35 -8.04
C HIS A 373 -0.27 4.42 -6.86
N ILE A 374 -0.80 4.53 -5.64
CA ILE A 374 -0.03 4.56 -4.38
C ILE A 374 0.86 3.32 -4.26
N ALA A 375 0.32 2.15 -4.59
CA ALA A 375 1.06 0.89 -4.63
C ALA A 375 2.15 0.90 -5.71
N THR A 376 1.80 1.32 -6.92
CA THR A 376 2.72 1.37 -8.06
C THR A 376 3.95 2.23 -7.79
N SER A 377 3.77 3.35 -7.08
CA SER A 377 4.86 4.31 -6.78
C SER A 377 5.56 4.06 -5.44
N MET A 378 5.12 3.06 -4.65
CA MET A 378 5.58 2.82 -3.27
C MET A 378 5.53 4.10 -2.40
N ALA A 379 4.40 4.80 -2.45
CA ALA A 379 4.34 6.22 -2.07
C ALA A 379 4.84 6.52 -0.64
N ALA A 380 4.40 5.77 0.38
CA ALA A 380 4.77 6.07 1.76
C ALA A 380 6.28 5.95 2.01
N SER A 381 6.93 4.88 1.55
CA SER A 381 8.38 4.68 1.73
C SER A 381 9.20 5.69 0.95
N THR A 382 8.78 5.99 -0.29
CA THR A 382 9.46 7.00 -1.11
C THR A 382 9.41 8.36 -0.42
N CYS A 383 8.23 8.80 0.01
CA CYS A 383 8.07 10.06 0.72
C CYS A 383 8.85 10.09 2.04
N ALA A 384 8.77 9.03 2.85
CA ALA A 384 9.52 8.96 4.11
C ALA A 384 11.03 9.10 3.88
N SER A 385 11.56 8.46 2.83
CA SER A 385 12.98 8.60 2.45
C SER A 385 13.32 10.02 2.00
N ARG A 386 12.48 10.67 1.17
CA ARG A 386 12.72 12.06 0.71
C ARG A 386 12.75 13.05 1.87
N ILE A 387 11.86 12.91 2.84
CA ILE A 387 11.81 13.78 4.02
C ILE A 387 12.93 13.45 5.00
N TYR A 388 13.33 12.17 5.13
CA TYR A 388 14.43 11.77 6.00
C TYR A 388 15.75 12.39 5.55
N TYR A 389 16.05 12.26 4.25
CA TYR A 389 17.29 12.78 3.67
C TYR A 389 17.21 14.23 3.21
N ASN A 390 16.06 14.89 3.33
CA ASN A 390 15.82 16.24 2.81
C ASN A 390 16.18 16.34 1.32
N GLN A 391 15.65 15.42 0.51
CA GLN A 391 16.02 15.28 -0.90
C GLN A 391 14.84 15.35 -1.84
N ARG A 392 15.06 15.98 -3.01
CA ARG A 392 14.15 15.95 -4.16
C ARG A 392 14.84 15.28 -5.34
N LYS A 393 14.13 14.38 -6.02
CA LYS A 393 14.61 13.77 -7.27
C LYS A 393 14.51 14.75 -8.44
N CYS A 394 15.61 14.90 -9.18
CA CYS A 394 15.71 15.71 -10.39
C CYS A 394 15.36 14.88 -11.64
N GLU A 395 15.10 15.55 -12.77
CA GLU A 395 14.71 14.89 -14.03
C GLU A 395 15.80 13.97 -14.59
N ASP A 396 17.07 14.28 -14.32
CA ASP A 396 18.24 13.46 -14.68
C ASP A 396 18.46 12.26 -13.75
N GLY A 397 17.63 12.11 -12.71
CA GLY A 397 17.71 11.05 -11.72
C GLY A 397 18.63 11.35 -10.52
N SER A 398 19.28 12.52 -10.48
CA SER A 398 20.05 12.98 -9.32
C SER A 398 19.15 13.46 -8.18
N PHE A 399 19.75 13.81 -7.04
CA PHE A 399 19.05 14.32 -5.86
C PHE A 399 19.63 15.66 -5.41
N ASP A 400 18.74 16.64 -5.25
CA ASP A 400 19.05 17.94 -4.63
C ASP A 400 18.69 17.90 -3.15
N GLU A 401 19.52 18.52 -2.31
CA GLU A 401 19.17 18.82 -0.93
C GLU A 401 18.17 19.99 -0.88
N VAL A 402 17.04 19.79 -0.20
CA VAL A 402 15.90 20.71 -0.17
C VAL A 402 15.20 20.70 1.18
N THR A 403 14.28 21.63 1.39
CA THR A 403 13.40 21.62 2.58
C THR A 403 12.40 20.46 2.55
N GLU A 404 11.80 20.13 3.70
CA GLU A 404 10.79 19.07 3.79
C GLU A 404 9.55 19.34 2.90
N ASP A 405 9.15 20.61 2.75
CA ASP A 405 8.03 21.01 1.87
C ASP A 405 8.36 20.78 0.39
N GLU A 406 9.57 21.13 -0.03
CA GLU A 406 10.07 20.93 -1.39
C GLU A 406 10.29 19.45 -1.70
N ALA A 407 10.79 18.67 -0.74
CA ALA A 407 10.92 17.22 -0.85
C ALA A 407 9.55 16.56 -1.05
N LEU A 408 8.55 16.96 -0.26
CA LEU A 408 7.18 16.45 -0.38
C LEU A 408 6.54 16.86 -1.70
N ARG A 409 6.71 18.13 -2.11
CA ARG A 409 6.20 18.63 -3.40
C ARG A 409 6.79 17.83 -4.56
N GLY A 410 8.11 17.69 -4.56
CA GLY A 410 8.86 16.94 -5.58
C GLY A 410 8.48 15.47 -5.63
N MET A 411 8.23 14.85 -4.48
CA MET A 411 7.73 13.49 -4.42
C MET A 411 6.36 13.35 -5.11
N ILE A 412 5.42 14.27 -4.84
CA ILE A 412 4.08 14.23 -5.48
C ILE A 412 4.18 14.55 -6.98
N THR A 413 4.93 15.58 -7.38
CA THR A 413 5.02 15.99 -8.79
C THR A 413 5.80 15.00 -9.64
N SER A 414 7.01 14.66 -9.21
CA SER A 414 8.00 14.01 -10.07
C SER A 414 7.97 12.49 -9.90
N GLU A 415 7.80 12.02 -8.66
CA GLU A 415 7.91 10.58 -8.35
C GLU A 415 6.57 9.87 -8.31
N PHE A 416 5.48 10.58 -7.98
CA PHE A 416 4.12 10.04 -8.00
C PHE A 416 3.42 10.33 -9.33
N MET A 417 3.17 11.61 -9.64
CA MET A 417 2.50 12.01 -10.88
C MET A 417 3.36 11.78 -12.12
N GLY A 418 4.67 11.98 -12.02
CA GLY A 418 5.62 11.68 -13.10
C GLY A 418 5.93 10.18 -13.29
N HIS A 419 5.41 9.31 -12.42
CA HIS A 419 5.68 7.87 -12.51
C HIS A 419 5.17 7.30 -13.83
N PRO A 420 5.95 6.46 -14.56
CA PRO A 420 5.53 5.90 -15.84
C PRO A 420 4.21 5.12 -15.79
N GLY A 421 3.90 4.49 -14.65
CA GLY A 421 2.63 3.78 -14.42
C GLY A 421 1.47 4.66 -13.94
N VAL A 422 1.66 5.97 -13.75
CA VAL A 422 0.64 6.89 -13.19
C VAL A 422 0.40 8.10 -14.10
N LYS A 423 1.42 8.65 -14.75
CA LYS A 423 1.39 9.93 -15.49
C LYS A 423 0.31 10.06 -16.57
N ASP A 424 -0.07 8.93 -17.19
CA ASP A 424 -1.07 8.89 -18.26
C ASP A 424 -2.45 8.40 -17.76
N SER A 425 -2.60 8.25 -16.45
CA SER A 425 -3.84 7.80 -15.82
C SER A 425 -4.92 8.87 -15.83
N HIS A 426 -6.19 8.43 -15.86
CA HIS A 426 -7.35 9.32 -15.82
C HIS A 426 -7.59 9.95 -14.45
N CYS A 427 -6.96 9.47 -13.37
CA CYS A 427 -7.14 10.02 -12.02
C CYS A 427 -6.18 11.20 -11.77
N ARG A 428 -6.64 12.43 -12.00
CA ARG A 428 -5.83 13.66 -11.80
C ARG A 428 -5.57 14.01 -10.34
N GLY A 429 -6.56 13.81 -9.46
CA GLY A 429 -6.40 13.93 -8.01
C GLY A 429 -6.35 12.53 -7.41
N ALA A 430 -5.17 12.11 -6.97
CA ALA A 430 -4.89 10.69 -6.73
C ALA A 430 -4.16 10.40 -5.42
N ILE A 431 -3.62 11.41 -4.73
CA ILE A 431 -2.89 11.19 -3.49
C ILE A 431 -3.03 12.34 -2.50
N GLY A 432 -3.11 11.97 -1.22
CA GLY A 432 -2.74 12.79 -0.08
C GLY A 432 -1.72 12.05 0.77
N ILE A 433 -0.78 12.81 1.32
CA ILE A 433 0.33 12.31 2.14
C ILE A 433 0.39 13.16 3.40
N MET A 434 0.41 12.51 4.55
CA MET A 434 0.77 13.11 5.84
C MET A 434 2.08 12.48 6.31
N ALA A 435 3.08 13.30 6.55
CA ALA A 435 4.40 12.87 6.99
C ALA A 435 4.86 13.68 8.20
N VAL A 436 5.61 13.03 9.09
CA VAL A 436 6.15 13.63 10.30
C VAL A 436 7.61 13.29 10.39
N LYS A 437 8.46 14.32 10.46
CA LYS A 437 9.87 14.21 10.79
C LYS A 437 10.08 14.57 12.24
N LYS A 438 10.78 13.74 12.99
CA LYS A 438 11.20 14.02 14.37
C LYS A 438 12.71 14.02 14.43
N THR A 439 13.27 15.02 15.09
CA THR A 439 14.69 15.15 15.42
C THR A 439 14.84 15.53 16.88
N ILE A 440 16.06 15.74 17.36
CA ILE A 440 16.31 16.35 18.68
C ILE A 440 15.72 17.77 18.81
N ASP A 441 15.69 18.54 17.72
CA ASP A 441 15.22 19.94 17.72
C ASP A 441 13.69 20.05 17.75
N GLY A 442 12.96 19.01 17.34
CA GLY A 442 11.50 19.03 17.39
C GLY A 442 10.80 18.00 16.52
N VAL A 443 9.50 18.22 16.35
CA VAL A 443 8.59 17.40 15.54
C VAL A 443 7.96 18.28 14.46
N TYR A 444 8.06 17.86 13.21
CA TYR A 444 7.69 18.63 12.03
C TYR A 444 6.68 17.83 11.21
N LEU A 445 5.43 18.30 11.19
CA LEU A 445 4.37 17.82 10.30
C LEU A 445 4.50 18.50 8.95
N CYS A 446 4.46 17.69 7.90
CA CYS A 446 4.28 18.10 6.52
C CYS A 446 3.12 17.30 5.92
N PHE A 447 2.22 17.95 5.21
CA PHE A 447 1.20 17.27 4.43
C PHE A 447 1.10 17.88 3.04
N GLY A 448 0.68 17.05 2.08
CA GLY A 448 0.54 17.45 0.69
C GLY A 448 -0.44 16.54 -0.03
N HIS A 449 -1.27 17.11 -0.89
CA HIS A 449 -2.22 16.36 -1.68
C HIS A 449 -2.50 17.03 -3.02
N ASN A 450 -2.92 16.24 -4.01
CA ASN A 450 -3.44 16.74 -5.29
C ASN A 450 -4.92 16.41 -5.50
N THR A 451 -5.58 15.86 -4.49
CA THR A 451 -7.03 15.69 -4.42
C THR A 451 -7.74 17.02 -4.19
N ASP A 452 -9.07 17.04 -4.28
CA ASP A 452 -9.86 18.25 -4.05
C ASP A 452 -9.73 18.75 -2.61
N SER A 453 -9.60 17.83 -1.65
CA SER A 453 -9.53 18.15 -0.23
C SER A 453 -8.83 17.07 0.60
N PHE A 454 -8.35 17.46 1.79
CA PHE A 454 -7.70 16.59 2.77
C PHE A 454 -8.02 17.07 4.20
N ALA A 455 -8.73 16.25 4.97
CA ALA A 455 -9.12 16.56 6.35
C ALA A 455 -8.05 16.11 7.35
N LEU A 456 -7.52 17.04 8.14
CA LEU A 456 -6.37 16.82 9.05
C LEU A 456 -6.62 17.43 10.42
N ALA A 457 -6.06 16.82 11.47
CA ALA A 457 -5.91 17.41 12.79
C ALA A 457 -4.54 17.12 13.42
N SER A 458 -4.09 18.01 14.28
CA SER A 458 -2.84 17.87 15.02
C SER A 458 -2.99 18.38 16.45
N MET A 459 -2.28 17.75 17.37
CA MET A 459 -2.19 18.20 18.75
C MET A 459 -0.81 17.85 19.31
N SER A 460 -0.18 18.79 20.01
CA SER A 460 0.99 18.53 20.85
C SER A 460 0.63 18.49 22.34
N SER A 461 1.55 17.97 23.14
CA SER A 461 1.43 18.00 24.60
C SER A 461 1.33 19.43 25.16
N GLU A 462 1.83 20.44 24.42
CA GLU A 462 1.75 21.86 24.79
C GLU A 462 0.42 22.52 24.39
N ASP A 463 -0.34 21.92 23.48
CA ASP A 463 -1.61 22.48 23.01
C ASP A 463 -2.75 22.24 24.02
N LYS A 464 -3.59 23.26 24.22
CA LYS A 464 -4.81 23.13 25.04
C LYS A 464 -5.92 22.35 24.33
N LYS A 465 -5.97 22.43 23.00
CA LYS A 465 -6.97 21.81 22.12
C LYS A 465 -6.32 21.42 20.78
N PRO A 466 -6.87 20.43 20.05
CA PRO A 466 -6.40 20.11 18.72
C PRO A 466 -6.60 21.30 17.76
N VAL A 467 -5.79 21.32 16.70
CA VAL A 467 -5.93 22.23 15.56
C VAL A 467 -6.21 21.38 14.34
N SER A 468 -7.33 21.65 13.68
CA SER A 468 -7.77 20.96 12.47
C SER A 468 -7.76 21.88 11.25
N VAL A 469 -7.67 21.28 10.08
CA VAL A 469 -7.76 21.98 8.79
C VAL A 469 -8.39 21.07 7.75
N MET A 470 -9.36 21.63 6.99
CA MET A 470 -9.78 21.06 5.72
C MET A 470 -8.92 21.70 4.63
N SER A 471 -7.83 21.04 4.25
CA SER A 471 -7.00 21.54 3.13
C SER A 471 -7.77 21.33 1.84
N ARG A 472 -7.79 22.33 0.95
CA ARG A 472 -8.50 22.29 -0.33
C ARG A 472 -7.55 22.74 -1.44
N SER A 473 -7.58 22.05 -2.58
CA SER A 473 -6.83 22.47 -3.77
C SER A 473 -7.69 23.34 -4.69
N ASN A 474 -7.05 24.00 -5.66
CA ASN A 474 -7.75 24.77 -6.69
C ASN A 474 -8.37 23.86 -7.78
N GLY A 475 -8.46 22.55 -7.53
CA GLY A 475 -8.90 21.54 -8.48
C GLY A 475 -7.84 21.17 -9.51
N ASN A 476 -8.24 20.36 -10.49
CA ASN A 476 -7.41 19.95 -11.64
C ASN A 476 -6.09 19.25 -11.29
N GLY A 477 -5.99 18.60 -10.13
CA GLY A 477 -4.74 17.94 -9.71
C GLY A 477 -3.67 18.91 -9.23
N SER A 478 -4.03 20.18 -8.94
CA SER A 478 -3.11 21.12 -8.30
C SER A 478 -2.73 20.65 -6.90
N ILE A 479 -1.48 20.88 -6.52
CA ILE A 479 -0.95 20.43 -5.23
C ILE A 479 -1.21 21.49 -4.17
N ALA A 480 -1.93 21.11 -3.11
CA ALA A 480 -2.04 21.85 -1.88
C ALA A 480 -1.13 21.22 -0.81
N GLN A 481 -0.45 22.06 -0.03
CA GLN A 481 0.49 21.64 1.01
C GLN A 481 0.35 22.53 2.25
N GLY A 482 0.79 21.98 3.37
CA GLY A 482 0.90 22.71 4.62
C GLY A 482 1.70 21.91 5.64
N GLY A 483 1.87 22.49 6.82
CA GLY A 483 2.66 21.86 7.86
C GLY A 483 2.55 22.57 9.19
N ARG A 484 3.12 21.95 10.22
CA ARG A 484 3.17 22.50 11.57
C ARG A 484 4.42 21.98 12.27
N ALA A 485 5.14 22.86 12.97
CA ALA A 485 6.34 22.49 13.71
C ALA A 485 6.17 22.71 15.21
N TYR A 486 6.55 21.71 16.01
CA TYR A 486 6.68 21.80 17.46
C TYR A 486 8.15 21.72 17.81
N ARG A 487 8.75 22.85 18.21
CA ARG A 487 10.16 22.92 18.56
C ARG A 487 10.37 22.53 20.01
N SER A 488 11.37 21.69 20.27
CA SER A 488 11.84 21.40 21.61
C SER A 488 12.34 22.70 22.27
N LYS A 489 11.86 23.02 23.47
CA LYS A 489 12.33 24.19 24.23
C LYS A 489 13.78 23.96 24.69
N ARG A 490 14.73 24.63 24.03
CA ARG A 490 16.15 24.68 24.43
C ARG A 490 16.33 25.08 25.90
#